data_AF-A0A970QDH6-F1
#
_entry.id   AF-A0A970QDH6-F1
#
_cell.length_a   1.000
_cell.length_b   1.000
_cell.length_c   1.000
_cell.angle_alpha   90.00
_cell.angle_beta   90.00
_cell.angle_gamma   90.00
#
_symmetry.space_group_name_H-M   'P 1'
#
loop_
_entity.id
_entity.type
_entity.pdbx_description
1 polymer ?
#
loop_
_entity_poly.entity_id
_entity_poly.type
_entity_poly.pdbx_seq_one_letter_code
_entity_poly.pdbx_strand_id
1 'polypeptide(L)'
;MLRSYKQLIPILILIFWLVMVGMLIYREAILPRIYRGLSSKRIDVPLDSWLGLYFDEDQSVGFLHLRTIPEERSDEKGYHLSVEMQMNFPLFGQETRLRIVGNTWSSAVKGLKEFDMHLKADEHETRVEGVVEDNMLRATLHTAGETMPFSLPAPGELLLSGNLGLNAASLPPLHPGEFVYVDAFDPTTLSMGRAKISAIGRETLTINDEEIETTVLQTTISGINTLAWLSDDEEIVRAQTPFGLIIKKIAPESAISPLPVEESANLMRNLSVTSTGPAPDEDADMLRFKIAGIDESLMPPEDLRQYRDGDTWYTKRLDPEDRFLPPAEEEEDLEPYLGADMLIQTTHPRIRAAAEDMIGDTEDPWEKAVKIHDWVYTHIDKRSVLSVPSALDVLQTREGDCNEHAVLFAALARAVGVPTRIAIGLAWSSFMNGFGYHAWPEVYVGQWIAMDPTFGEHTANATHIKLFTGGIDQWPRLMGYLGVLRIDILSDPTEAEDRHEGERTP
;
A
#
# COMPACT_ATOMS: atom_id res chain seq x y z
N MET A 1 -20.51 51.60 38.82
CA MET A 1 -19.57 51.00 37.84
C MET A 1 -19.79 49.50 37.58
N LEU A 2 -20.24 48.68 38.53
CA LEU A 2 -20.39 47.21 38.34
C LEU A 2 -21.51 46.72 37.38
N ARG A 3 -22.47 47.56 36.99
CA ARG A 3 -23.54 47.17 36.04
C ARG A 3 -23.10 47.19 34.56
N SER A 4 -22.11 48.01 34.22
CA SER A 4 -21.59 48.13 32.84
C SER A 4 -20.77 46.91 32.41
N TYR A 5 -20.05 46.26 33.34
CA TYR A 5 -19.25 45.07 33.05
C TYR A 5 -20.08 43.82 32.73
N LYS A 6 -21.31 43.69 33.26
CA LYS A 6 -22.17 42.53 33.01
C LYS A 6 -22.66 42.42 31.55
N GLN A 7 -22.74 43.53 30.82
CA GLN A 7 -23.11 43.54 29.41
C GLN A 7 -21.91 43.41 28.47
N LEU A 8 -20.70 43.74 28.95
CA LEU A 8 -19.46 43.61 28.18
C LEU A 8 -19.00 42.16 28.04
N ILE A 9 -19.21 41.33 29.07
CA ILE A 9 -18.78 39.91 29.04
C ILE A 9 -19.48 39.11 27.91
N PRO A 10 -20.81 39.15 27.74
CA PRO A 10 -21.47 38.46 26.63
C PRO A 10 -21.02 38.97 25.25
N ILE A 11 -20.79 40.28 25.12
CA ILE A 11 -20.31 40.89 23.87
C ILE A 11 -18.90 40.40 23.55
N LEU A 12 -18.00 40.35 24.55
CA LEU A 12 -16.65 39.82 24.38
C LEU A 12 -16.66 38.33 24.03
N ILE A 13 -17.53 37.53 24.66
CA ILE A 13 -17.70 36.11 24.31
C ILE A 13 -18.19 35.97 22.86
N LEU A 14 -19.14 36.80 22.43
CA LEU A 14 -19.70 36.75 21.08
C LEU A 14 -18.70 37.21 20.01
N ILE A 15 -17.90 38.24 20.31
CA ILE A 15 -16.79 38.68 19.45
C ILE A 15 -15.72 37.60 19.38
N PHE A 16 -15.31 37.02 20.52
CA PHE A 16 -14.35 35.92 20.55
C PHE A 16 -14.86 34.72 19.75
N TRP A 17 -16.13 34.35 19.90
CA TRP A 17 -16.76 33.28 19.13
C TRP A 17 -16.77 33.60 17.63
N LEU A 18 -17.13 34.81 17.22
CA LEU A 18 -17.10 35.23 15.81
C LEU A 18 -15.68 35.23 15.23
N VAL A 19 -14.67 35.62 16.02
CA VAL A 19 -13.25 35.53 15.62
C VAL A 19 -12.83 34.07 15.48
N MET A 20 -13.19 33.20 16.42
CA MET A 20 -12.89 31.77 16.35
C MET A 20 -13.57 31.09 15.16
N VAL A 21 -14.84 31.40 14.90
CA VAL A 21 -15.58 30.90 13.72
C VAL A 21 -14.99 31.47 12.44
N GLY A 22 -14.61 32.75 12.42
CA GLY A 22 -13.94 33.37 11.27
C GLY A 22 -12.58 32.72 10.99
N MET A 23 -11.78 32.46 12.02
CA MET A 23 -10.51 31.71 11.90
C MET A 23 -10.73 30.27 11.45
N LEU A 24 -11.77 29.59 11.96
CA LEU A 24 -12.12 28.24 11.54
C LEU A 24 -12.56 28.21 10.08
N ILE A 25 -13.45 29.10 9.65
CA ILE A 25 -13.87 29.21 8.24
C ILE A 25 -12.67 29.55 7.36
N TYR A 26 -11.82 30.49 7.79
CA TYR A 26 -10.61 30.82 7.06
C TYR A 26 -9.71 29.60 6.91
N ARG A 27 -9.48 28.84 7.98
CA ARG A 27 -8.64 27.64 7.99
C ARG A 27 -9.21 26.46 7.21
N GLU A 28 -10.50 26.19 7.35
CA GLU A 28 -11.14 24.98 6.78
C GLU A 28 -11.67 25.20 5.36
N ALA A 29 -12.12 26.42 5.03
CA ALA A 29 -12.81 26.69 3.77
C ALA A 29 -12.06 27.65 2.83
N ILE A 30 -11.21 28.54 3.37
CA ILE A 30 -10.54 29.58 2.58
C ILE A 30 -9.08 29.20 2.28
N LEU A 31 -8.29 28.78 3.28
CA LEU A 31 -6.88 28.38 3.14
C LEU A 31 -6.67 27.28 2.08
N PRO A 32 -7.45 26.17 2.10
CA PRO A 32 -7.38 25.15 1.04
C PRO A 32 -7.76 25.66 -0.36
N ARG A 33 -8.41 26.82 -0.46
CA ARG A 33 -8.77 27.47 -1.74
C ARG A 33 -7.84 28.63 -2.11
N ILE A 34 -7.05 29.16 -1.18
CA ILE A 34 -6.07 30.23 -1.40
C ILE A 34 -4.79 29.65 -2.00
N TYR A 35 -4.30 28.53 -1.46
CA TYR A 35 -3.16 27.80 -2.00
C TYR A 35 -3.56 26.97 -3.24
N ARG A 36 -4.22 27.62 -4.21
CA ARG A 36 -4.44 27.06 -5.55
C ARG A 36 -3.09 26.94 -6.22
N GLY A 37 -2.65 25.70 -6.41
CA GLY A 37 -1.41 25.36 -7.08
C GLY A 37 -0.27 24.96 -6.15
N LEU A 38 0.57 24.09 -6.72
CA LEU A 38 1.76 23.50 -6.10
C LEU A 38 2.96 24.46 -6.21
N SER A 39 2.77 25.72 -5.80
CA SER A 39 3.80 26.75 -6.00
C SER A 39 4.88 26.68 -4.92
N SER A 40 6.02 26.08 -5.25
CA SER A 40 7.25 26.19 -4.45
C SER A 40 8.06 27.42 -4.86
N LYS A 41 8.79 28.03 -3.92
CA LYS A 41 9.79 29.08 -4.22
C LYS A 41 10.91 28.58 -5.14
N ARG A 42 11.07 27.25 -5.26
CA ARG A 42 12.11 26.61 -6.07
C ARG A 42 11.70 26.26 -7.49
N ILE A 43 10.51 26.64 -7.96
CA ILE A 43 10.12 26.40 -9.37
C ILE A 43 11.18 26.94 -10.35
N ASP A 44 11.81 28.08 -10.02
CA ASP A 44 12.84 28.71 -10.84
C ASP A 44 14.29 28.33 -10.42
N VAL A 45 14.48 27.43 -9.45
CA VAL A 45 15.80 27.05 -8.89
C VAL A 45 16.06 25.56 -9.12
N PRO A 46 17.13 25.19 -9.87
CA PRO A 46 17.50 23.79 -10.02
C PRO A 46 17.81 23.11 -8.69
N LEU A 47 17.44 21.84 -8.58
CA LEU A 47 17.79 20.96 -7.46
C LEU A 47 18.55 19.75 -7.99
N ASP A 48 19.56 19.33 -7.24
CA ASP A 48 20.25 18.06 -7.39
C ASP A 48 20.47 17.51 -5.98
N SER A 49 19.66 16.53 -5.58
CA SER A 49 19.60 16.04 -4.21
C SER A 49 19.73 14.54 -4.15
N TRP A 50 20.73 14.08 -3.40
CA TRP A 50 20.94 12.68 -3.06
C TRP A 50 20.42 12.42 -1.65
N LEU A 51 19.48 11.50 -1.54
CA LEU A 51 18.87 11.09 -0.29
C LEU A 51 19.20 9.62 -0.07
N GLY A 52 19.78 9.28 1.08
CA GLY A 52 19.94 7.90 1.50
C GLY A 52 18.64 7.40 2.13
N LEU A 53 18.29 6.15 1.85
CA LEU A 53 17.15 5.44 2.40
C LEU A 53 17.67 4.50 3.50
N TYR A 54 17.11 4.56 4.70
CA TYR A 54 17.59 3.81 5.86
C TYR A 54 16.44 3.16 6.62
N PHE A 55 16.64 1.95 7.13
CA PHE A 55 15.89 1.43 8.26
C PHE A 55 16.70 1.66 9.53
N ASP A 56 16.05 2.11 10.61
CA ASP A 56 16.76 2.65 11.76
C ASP A 56 17.74 3.79 11.37
N GLU A 57 18.51 4.35 12.31
CA GLU A 57 19.33 5.54 12.03
C GLU A 57 20.52 5.27 11.08
N ASP A 58 20.99 4.02 11.00
CA ASP A 58 22.29 3.67 10.41
C ASP A 58 22.22 2.61 9.29
N GLN A 59 21.11 1.88 9.16
CA GLN A 59 21.05 0.75 8.25
C GLN A 59 20.57 1.18 6.86
N SER A 60 21.50 1.36 5.92
CA SER A 60 21.14 1.76 4.56
C SER A 60 20.30 0.68 3.89
N VAL A 61 19.39 1.09 3.01
CA VAL A 61 18.70 0.21 2.05
C VAL A 61 18.83 0.70 0.63
N GLY A 62 19.44 1.86 0.41
CA GLY A 62 19.66 2.40 -0.92
C GLY A 62 19.57 3.91 -0.94
N PHE A 63 19.14 4.45 -2.07
CA PHE A 63 19.14 5.89 -2.29
C PHE A 63 17.99 6.33 -3.19
N LEU A 64 17.72 7.62 -3.13
CA LEU A 64 16.84 8.39 -3.99
C LEU A 64 17.60 9.63 -4.48
N HIS A 65 17.76 9.73 -5.79
CA HIS A 65 18.34 10.88 -6.47
C HIS A 65 17.22 11.66 -7.15
N LEU A 66 17.07 12.92 -6.78
CA LEU A 66 16.08 13.85 -7.32
C LEU A 66 16.78 15.01 -7.99
N ARG A 67 16.43 15.27 -9.26
CA ARG A 67 16.94 16.42 -9.99
C ARG A 67 15.80 17.21 -10.61
N THR A 68 15.74 18.51 -10.33
CA THR A 68 14.80 19.42 -10.99
C THR A 68 15.53 20.42 -11.86
N ILE A 69 14.97 20.70 -13.04
CA ILE A 69 15.45 21.71 -13.96
C ILE A 69 14.26 22.60 -14.32
N PRO A 70 14.28 23.89 -13.96
CA PRO A 70 13.24 24.84 -14.38
C PRO A 70 13.10 24.84 -15.90
N GLU A 71 11.86 24.76 -16.38
CA GLU A 71 11.54 24.67 -17.79
C GLU A 71 10.21 25.38 -18.07
N GLU A 72 10.14 26.12 -19.17
CA GLU A 72 8.90 26.73 -19.65
C GLU A 72 8.46 26.02 -20.94
N ARG A 73 7.23 25.51 -20.95
CA ARG A 73 6.62 24.87 -22.14
C ARG A 73 5.28 25.51 -22.43
N SER A 74 5.06 25.91 -23.69
CA SER A 74 3.78 26.49 -24.14
C SER A 74 3.28 27.66 -23.28
N ASP A 75 4.19 28.57 -22.91
CA ASP A 75 3.94 29.73 -22.02
C ASP A 75 3.51 29.36 -20.59
N GLU A 76 3.69 28.11 -20.18
CA GLU A 76 3.46 27.62 -18.82
C GLU A 76 4.80 27.34 -18.14
N LYS A 77 5.06 28.06 -17.04
CA LYS A 77 6.21 27.78 -16.18
C LYS A 77 6.06 26.42 -15.51
N GLY A 78 7.16 25.70 -15.42
CA GLY A 78 7.22 24.41 -14.75
C GLY A 78 8.65 23.97 -14.50
N TYR A 79 8.82 22.68 -14.30
CA TYR A 79 10.12 22.05 -14.17
C TYR A 79 10.09 20.63 -14.72
N HIS A 80 11.23 20.21 -15.26
CA HIS A 80 11.52 18.80 -15.51
C HIS A 80 12.07 18.18 -14.24
N LEU A 81 11.47 17.09 -13.78
CA LEU A 81 11.95 16.30 -12.65
C LEU A 81 12.45 14.95 -13.15
N SER A 82 13.70 14.62 -12.83
CA SER A 82 14.27 13.29 -12.97
C SER A 82 14.40 12.64 -11.59
N VAL A 83 14.05 11.36 -11.53
CA VAL A 83 14.07 10.54 -10.32
C VAL A 83 14.85 9.27 -10.63
N GLU A 84 15.79 8.92 -9.76
CA GLU A 84 16.37 7.58 -9.71
C GLU A 84 16.34 7.09 -8.26
N MET A 85 15.61 6.00 -8.03
CA MET A 85 15.58 5.32 -6.75
C MET A 85 16.18 3.94 -6.94
N GLN A 86 17.01 3.52 -6.00
CA GLN A 86 17.41 2.14 -5.86
C GLN A 86 17.21 1.75 -4.41
N MET A 87 16.53 0.64 -4.17
CA MET A 87 16.33 0.08 -2.85
C MET A 87 16.57 -1.42 -2.88
N ASN A 88 17.41 -1.90 -1.99
CA ASN A 88 17.57 -3.32 -1.71
C ASN A 88 16.85 -3.59 -0.40
N PHE A 89 15.92 -4.52 -0.42
CA PHE A 89 15.26 -4.97 0.79
C PHE A 89 14.94 -6.45 0.63
N PRO A 90 14.90 -7.16 1.75
CA PRO A 90 14.56 -8.55 1.71
C PRO A 90 13.04 -8.71 1.66
N LEU A 91 12.59 -9.55 0.73
CA LEU A 91 11.19 -9.91 0.57
C LEU A 91 11.10 -11.44 0.60
N PHE A 92 10.28 -11.99 1.49
CA PHE A 92 10.07 -13.44 1.66
C PHE A 92 11.36 -14.28 1.78
N GLY A 93 12.37 -13.74 2.47
CA GLY A 93 13.65 -14.43 2.69
C GLY A 93 14.65 -14.34 1.53
N GLN A 94 14.35 -13.58 0.47
CA GLN A 94 15.26 -13.30 -0.65
C GLN A 94 15.62 -11.82 -0.67
N GLU A 95 16.88 -11.48 -1.00
CA GLU A 95 17.26 -10.09 -1.26
C GLU A 95 16.71 -9.64 -2.61
N THR A 96 15.82 -8.65 -2.61
CA THR A 96 15.28 -8.09 -3.85
C THR A 96 15.83 -6.69 -4.08
N ARG A 97 16.22 -6.41 -5.34
CA ARG A 97 16.61 -5.08 -5.78
C ARG A 97 15.49 -4.42 -6.56
N LEU A 98 14.95 -3.35 -6.00
CA LEU A 98 14.04 -2.44 -6.67
C LEU A 98 14.81 -1.25 -7.25
N ARG A 99 14.57 -0.94 -8.52
CA ARG A 99 15.05 0.28 -9.17
C ARG A 99 13.89 1.01 -9.83
N ILE A 100 13.73 2.28 -9.52
CA ILE A 100 12.75 3.16 -10.16
C ILE A 100 13.51 4.28 -10.87
N VAL A 101 13.23 4.47 -12.15
CA VAL A 101 13.76 5.61 -12.91
C VAL A 101 12.57 6.34 -13.52
N GLY A 102 12.50 7.65 -13.32
CA GLY A 102 11.36 8.43 -13.78
C GLY A 102 11.77 9.79 -14.32
N ASN A 103 11.01 10.27 -15.31
CA ASN A 103 11.09 11.63 -15.80
C ASN A 103 9.69 12.21 -15.87
N THR A 104 9.52 13.44 -15.40
CA THR A 104 8.24 14.13 -15.46
C THR A 104 8.41 15.58 -15.87
N TRP A 105 7.40 16.13 -16.53
CA TRP A 105 7.23 17.57 -16.65
C TRP A 105 6.03 17.97 -15.80
N SER A 106 6.25 18.94 -14.91
CA SER A 106 5.24 19.45 -13.98
C SER A 106 5.07 20.94 -14.16
N SER A 107 3.83 21.38 -14.31
CA SER A 107 3.42 22.79 -14.24
C SER A 107 3.59 23.32 -12.82
N ALA A 108 4.09 24.56 -12.73
CA ALA A 108 4.18 25.32 -11.49
C ALA A 108 2.83 25.53 -10.78
N VAL A 109 1.73 25.46 -11.54
CA VAL A 109 0.39 25.73 -11.04
C VAL A 109 -0.43 24.44 -10.97
N LYS A 110 -0.39 23.63 -12.03
CA LYS A 110 -1.25 22.45 -12.18
C LYS A 110 -0.61 21.15 -11.71
N GLY A 111 0.69 21.14 -11.39
CA GLY A 111 1.41 19.93 -11.03
C GLY A 111 1.70 19.04 -12.23
N LEU A 112 1.55 17.73 -12.06
CA LEU A 112 1.91 16.72 -13.04
C LEU A 112 1.19 16.94 -14.39
N LYS A 113 1.97 16.99 -15.47
CA LYS A 113 1.46 17.15 -16.83
C LYS A 113 1.89 16.01 -17.74
N GLU A 114 3.13 15.55 -17.60
CA GLU A 114 3.68 14.42 -18.34
C GLU A 114 4.54 13.57 -17.42
N PHE A 115 4.57 12.26 -17.61
CA PHE A 115 5.52 11.37 -16.96
C PHE A 115 5.86 10.15 -17.79
N ASP A 116 7.02 9.59 -17.50
CA ASP A 116 7.51 8.30 -17.96
C ASP A 116 8.31 7.68 -16.80
N MET A 117 7.83 6.56 -16.28
CA MET A 117 8.40 5.88 -15.14
C MET A 117 8.68 4.42 -15.48
N HIS A 118 9.88 3.96 -15.17
CA HIS A 118 10.33 2.59 -15.27
C HIS A 118 10.55 2.03 -13.86
N LEU A 119 9.86 0.94 -13.56
CA LEU A 119 10.05 0.11 -12.38
C LEU A 119 10.77 -1.16 -12.85
N LYS A 120 11.90 -1.46 -12.23
CA LYS A 120 12.62 -2.71 -12.46
C LYS A 120 12.88 -3.40 -11.13
N ALA A 121 12.45 -4.65 -11.03
CA ALA A 121 12.85 -5.53 -9.96
C ALA A 121 13.39 -6.83 -10.54
N ASP A 122 14.67 -7.09 -10.27
CA ASP A 122 15.39 -8.24 -10.83
C ASP A 122 15.26 -8.34 -12.36
N GLU A 123 14.62 -9.39 -12.88
CA GLU A 123 14.39 -9.60 -14.31
C GLU A 123 13.08 -8.97 -14.84
N HIS A 124 12.23 -8.44 -13.95
CA HIS A 124 10.94 -7.87 -14.30
C HIS A 124 11.04 -6.36 -14.51
N GLU A 125 10.41 -5.88 -15.58
CA GLU A 125 10.36 -4.45 -15.92
C GLU A 125 8.92 -4.05 -16.24
N THR A 126 8.48 -2.97 -15.59
CA THR A 126 7.22 -2.30 -15.85
C THR A 126 7.51 -0.85 -16.19
N ARG A 127 6.90 -0.33 -17.26
CA ARG A 127 6.97 1.09 -17.62
C ARG A 127 5.58 1.69 -17.68
N VAL A 128 5.41 2.87 -17.09
CA VAL A 128 4.16 3.63 -17.15
C VAL A 128 4.47 5.02 -17.67
N GLU A 129 3.86 5.38 -18.80
CA GLU A 129 3.99 6.71 -19.39
C GLU A 129 2.61 7.33 -19.58
N GLY A 130 2.50 8.66 -19.45
CA GLY A 130 1.20 9.31 -19.57
C GLY A 130 1.24 10.82 -19.57
N VAL A 131 0.09 11.40 -19.93
CA VAL A 131 -0.14 12.84 -20.05
C VAL A 131 -1.45 13.21 -19.37
N VAL A 132 -1.47 14.37 -18.69
CA VAL A 132 -2.65 14.94 -18.04
C VAL A 132 -3.21 16.09 -18.88
N GLU A 133 -4.35 15.85 -19.52
CA GLU A 133 -5.05 16.77 -20.41
C GLU A 133 -6.57 16.68 -20.18
N ASP A 134 -7.28 17.80 -20.27
CA ASP A 134 -8.75 17.86 -20.16
C ASP A 134 -9.34 17.20 -18.90
N ASN A 135 -8.66 17.35 -17.77
CA ASN A 135 -8.98 16.69 -16.49
C ASN A 135 -8.98 15.15 -16.55
N MET A 136 -8.20 14.59 -17.47
CA MET A 136 -8.00 13.15 -17.63
C MET A 136 -6.51 12.86 -17.67
N LEU A 137 -6.09 11.88 -16.87
CA LEU A 137 -4.82 11.22 -17.07
C LEU A 137 -5.02 10.16 -18.16
N ARG A 138 -4.27 10.27 -19.26
CA ARG A 138 -4.19 9.26 -20.31
C ARG A 138 -2.81 8.63 -20.23
N ALA A 139 -2.76 7.33 -19.97
CA ALA A 139 -1.51 6.65 -19.72
C ALA A 139 -1.48 5.28 -20.39
N THR A 140 -0.28 4.73 -20.50
CA THR A 140 0.00 3.43 -21.08
C THR A 140 0.91 2.67 -20.13
N LEU A 141 0.46 1.49 -19.73
CA LEU A 141 1.24 0.52 -18.99
C LEU A 141 1.92 -0.43 -19.98
N HIS A 142 3.23 -0.59 -19.86
CA HIS A 142 4.02 -1.58 -20.58
C HIS A 142 4.55 -2.58 -19.56
N THR A 143 4.19 -3.84 -19.72
CA THR A 143 4.57 -4.90 -18.79
C THR A 143 4.59 -6.23 -19.53
N ALA A 144 5.60 -7.07 -19.26
CA ALA A 144 5.83 -8.38 -19.87
C ALA A 144 5.64 -8.48 -21.41
N GLY A 145 5.93 -7.40 -22.14
CA GLY A 145 5.79 -7.34 -23.61
C GLY A 145 4.40 -6.97 -24.13
N GLU A 146 3.45 -6.69 -23.25
CA GLU A 146 2.12 -6.16 -23.56
C GLU A 146 2.08 -4.65 -23.32
N THR A 147 1.15 -3.98 -24.03
CA THR A 147 0.94 -2.53 -23.94
C THR A 147 -0.54 -2.27 -23.69
N MET A 148 -0.86 -1.70 -22.54
CA MET A 148 -2.22 -1.51 -22.05
C MET A 148 -2.52 -0.02 -21.82
N PRO A 149 -3.31 0.63 -22.70
CA PRO A 149 -3.74 1.99 -22.47
C PRO A 149 -4.81 2.04 -21.37
N PHE A 150 -4.75 3.05 -20.51
CA PHE A 150 -5.77 3.34 -19.51
C PHE A 150 -5.99 4.84 -19.35
N SER A 151 -7.10 5.19 -18.71
CA SER A 151 -7.39 6.58 -18.39
C SER A 151 -8.07 6.73 -17.04
N LEU A 152 -7.61 7.71 -16.26
CA LEU A 152 -8.16 8.02 -14.94
C LEU A 152 -8.65 9.47 -14.92
N PRO A 153 -9.77 9.78 -14.23
CA PRO A 153 -10.13 11.16 -13.93
C PRO A 153 -9.02 11.83 -13.13
N ALA A 154 -8.49 12.93 -13.64
CA ALA A 154 -7.39 13.67 -13.04
C ALA A 154 -7.80 15.15 -12.90
N PRO A 155 -8.27 15.59 -11.72
CA PRO A 155 -8.58 16.99 -11.51
C PRO A 155 -7.35 17.88 -11.78
N GLY A 156 -7.59 19.14 -12.12
CA GLY A 156 -6.58 20.00 -12.74
C GLY A 156 -5.32 20.31 -11.92
N GLU A 157 -5.26 19.99 -10.63
CA GLU A 157 -4.05 20.06 -9.80
C GLU A 157 -3.67 18.65 -9.34
N LEU A 158 -2.56 18.11 -9.84
CA LEU A 158 -2.17 16.72 -9.61
C LEU A 158 -0.73 16.60 -9.07
N LEU A 159 -0.59 16.00 -7.89
CA LEU A 159 0.70 15.59 -7.33
C LEU A 159 1.15 14.25 -7.91
N LEU A 160 2.45 14.09 -8.13
CA LEU A 160 3.06 12.78 -8.31
C LEU A 160 3.52 12.25 -6.95
N SER A 161 2.92 11.15 -6.50
CA SER A 161 3.19 10.58 -5.16
C SER A 161 4.17 9.41 -5.14
N GLY A 162 4.49 8.81 -6.31
CA GLY A 162 5.37 7.64 -6.45
C GLY A 162 6.82 7.81 -5.96
N ASN A 163 7.22 9.00 -5.50
CA ASN A 163 8.52 9.28 -4.89
C ASN A 163 8.45 9.29 -3.35
N LEU A 164 7.64 8.42 -2.74
CA LEU A 164 7.34 8.43 -1.30
C LEU A 164 6.73 9.74 -0.78
N GLY A 165 6.12 10.53 -1.68
CA GLY A 165 5.63 11.88 -1.37
C GLY A 165 6.72 12.95 -1.16
N LEU A 166 7.97 12.68 -1.58
CA LEU A 166 9.14 13.53 -1.30
C LEU A 166 9.56 14.43 -2.47
N ASN A 167 8.63 15.19 -3.05
CA ASN A 167 8.97 16.22 -4.02
C ASN A 167 8.79 17.63 -3.45
N ALA A 168 9.87 18.18 -2.89
CA ALA A 168 9.85 19.52 -2.29
C ALA A 168 9.39 20.62 -3.26
N ALA A 169 9.70 20.48 -4.56
CA ALA A 169 9.28 21.44 -5.59
C ALA A 169 7.77 21.46 -5.85
N SER A 170 7.04 20.49 -5.31
CA SER A 170 5.57 20.45 -5.34
C SER A 170 4.93 20.69 -3.97
N LEU A 171 5.70 20.97 -2.90
CA LEU A 171 5.09 21.16 -1.59
C LEU A 171 4.61 22.61 -1.43
N PRO A 172 3.36 22.80 -0.95
CA PRO A 172 2.82 24.13 -0.70
C PRO A 172 3.56 24.80 0.48
N PRO A 173 3.76 26.13 0.47
CA PRO A 173 4.46 26.84 1.52
C PRO A 173 3.52 27.07 2.72
N LEU A 174 3.38 26.02 3.53
CA LEU A 174 2.52 26.01 4.72
C LEU A 174 3.24 26.50 5.97
N HIS A 175 2.53 27.23 6.81
CA HIS A 175 2.97 27.60 8.15
C HIS A 175 2.39 26.66 9.21
N PRO A 176 3.04 26.50 10.38
CA PRO A 176 2.56 25.62 11.44
C PRO A 176 1.07 25.85 11.79
N GLY A 177 0.28 24.78 11.75
CA GLY A 177 -1.17 24.77 11.95
C GLY A 177 -2.00 24.81 10.66
N GLU A 178 -1.39 25.12 9.52
CA GLU A 178 -2.03 25.12 8.20
C GLU A 178 -1.98 23.75 7.54
N PHE A 179 -2.96 23.50 6.67
CA PHE A 179 -3.02 22.29 5.87
C PHE A 179 -3.73 22.55 4.54
N VAL A 180 -3.48 21.71 3.56
CA VAL A 180 -4.20 21.67 2.28
C VAL A 180 -4.49 20.25 1.85
N TYR A 181 -5.43 20.10 0.92
CA TYR A 181 -5.68 18.84 0.23
C TYR A 181 -5.32 18.99 -1.23
N VAL A 182 -4.60 18.01 -1.77
CA VAL A 182 -4.25 17.95 -3.19
C VAL A 182 -4.48 16.54 -3.71
N ASP A 183 -4.99 16.43 -4.92
CA ASP A 183 -5.15 15.12 -5.57
C ASP A 183 -3.77 14.61 -6.01
N ALA A 184 -3.55 13.30 -5.88
CA ALA A 184 -2.26 12.67 -6.13
C ALA A 184 -2.43 11.42 -6.98
N PHE A 185 -1.56 11.24 -7.96
CA PHE A 185 -1.43 10.02 -8.74
C PHE A 185 -0.21 9.24 -8.27
N ASP A 186 -0.38 7.94 -8.10
CA ASP A 186 0.70 7.00 -7.82
C ASP A 186 0.88 6.05 -9.01
N PRO A 187 1.97 6.17 -9.79
CA PRO A 187 2.24 5.29 -10.92
C PRO A 187 2.61 3.85 -10.51
N THR A 188 2.97 3.59 -9.24
CA THR A 188 3.33 2.24 -8.77
C THR A 188 2.11 1.40 -8.42
N THR A 189 1.03 2.04 -7.97
CA THR A 189 -0.27 1.41 -7.70
C THR A 189 -1.31 1.72 -8.77
N LEU A 190 -0.95 2.53 -9.77
CA LEU A 190 -1.81 3.01 -10.85
C LEU A 190 -3.11 3.66 -10.34
N SER A 191 -3.05 4.32 -9.19
CA SER A 191 -4.23 4.79 -8.45
C SER A 191 -4.23 6.29 -8.22
N MET A 192 -5.42 6.84 -8.03
CA MET A 192 -5.66 8.22 -7.63
C MET A 192 -5.98 8.27 -6.13
N GLY A 193 -5.32 9.15 -5.40
CA GLY A 193 -5.57 9.40 -3.98
C GLY A 193 -5.70 10.89 -3.70
N ARG A 194 -6.13 11.21 -2.48
CA ARG A 194 -6.16 12.59 -1.99
C ARG A 194 -5.15 12.76 -0.87
N ALA A 195 -4.14 13.57 -1.10
CA ALA A 195 -3.12 13.93 -0.14
C ALA A 195 -3.63 15.02 0.80
N LYS A 196 -3.50 14.82 2.12
CA LYS A 196 -3.58 15.89 3.10
C LYS A 196 -2.18 16.29 3.52
N ILE A 197 -1.77 17.51 3.24
CA ILE A 197 -0.46 18.04 3.63
C ILE A 197 -0.67 19.05 4.75
N SER A 198 -0.06 18.83 5.91
CA SER A 198 -0.22 19.65 7.10
C SER A 198 1.13 20.09 7.64
N ALA A 199 1.33 21.38 7.92
CA ALA A 199 2.48 21.85 8.67
C ALA A 199 2.19 21.70 10.17
N ILE A 200 2.88 20.77 10.84
CA ILE A 200 2.56 20.40 12.23
C ILE A 200 3.39 21.18 13.26
N GLY A 201 4.54 21.74 12.85
CA GLY A 201 5.42 22.44 13.77
C GLY A 201 6.72 22.89 13.13
N ARG A 202 7.63 23.37 13.97
CA ARG A 202 9.03 23.64 13.63
C ARG A 202 9.93 22.84 14.55
N GLU A 203 11.01 22.33 13.99
CA GLU A 203 12.03 21.58 14.71
C GLU A 203 13.42 21.98 14.19
N THR A 204 14.36 22.10 15.11
CA THR A 204 15.77 22.30 14.78
C THR A 204 16.44 20.94 14.69
N LEU A 205 17.00 20.61 13.53
CA LEU A 205 17.76 19.37 13.34
C LEU A 205 19.25 19.69 13.34
N THR A 206 20.04 18.88 14.03
CA THR A 206 21.50 18.92 13.92
C THR A 206 21.96 17.90 12.88
N ILE A 207 22.56 18.36 11.78
CA ILE A 207 23.06 17.50 10.69
C ILE A 207 24.46 17.95 10.33
N ASN A 208 25.41 17.01 10.35
CA ASN A 208 26.83 17.29 10.12
C ASN A 208 27.35 18.44 11.01
N ASP A 209 26.94 18.46 12.28
CA ASP A 209 27.25 19.51 13.27
C ASP A 209 26.70 20.92 12.95
N GLU A 210 25.83 21.05 11.95
CA GLU A 210 25.09 22.29 11.65
C GLU A 210 23.65 22.21 12.18
N GLU A 211 23.19 23.27 12.84
CA GLU A 211 21.80 23.41 13.25
C GLU A 211 20.97 24.00 12.10
N ILE A 212 19.98 23.24 11.64
CA ILE A 212 19.08 23.61 10.56
C ILE A 212 17.67 23.74 11.14
N GLU A 213 17.12 24.95 11.09
CA GLU A 213 15.71 25.20 11.37
C GLU A 213 14.85 24.59 10.25
N THR A 214 13.83 23.81 10.64
CA THR A 214 12.95 23.15 9.67
C THR A 214 11.48 23.32 10.03
N THR A 215 10.63 23.31 9.00
CA THR A 215 9.18 23.14 9.14
C THR A 215 8.84 21.68 8.92
N VAL A 216 8.09 21.09 9.85
CA VAL A 216 7.69 19.68 9.78
C VAL A 216 6.36 19.58 9.04
N LEU A 217 6.39 18.93 7.89
CA LEU A 217 5.22 18.63 7.06
C LEU A 217 4.81 17.18 7.26
N GLN A 218 3.53 16.96 7.54
CA GLN A 218 2.89 15.65 7.53
C GLN A 218 2.04 15.52 6.27
N THR A 219 2.36 14.53 5.44
CA THR A 219 1.60 14.17 4.26
C THR A 219 0.87 12.86 4.49
N THR A 220 -0.46 12.88 4.45
CA THR A 220 -1.30 11.70 4.55
C THR A 220 -1.88 11.35 3.18
N ILE A 221 -1.53 10.19 2.62
CA ILE A 221 -2.08 9.67 1.36
C ILE A 221 -2.48 8.22 1.58
N SER A 222 -3.73 7.86 1.26
CA SER A 222 -4.23 6.48 1.39
C SER A 222 -3.98 5.85 2.77
N GLY A 223 -4.04 6.66 3.83
CA GLY A 223 -3.79 6.24 5.22
C GLY A 223 -2.32 6.22 5.65
N ILE A 224 -1.38 6.40 4.72
CA ILE A 224 0.07 6.46 5.00
C ILE A 224 0.43 7.89 5.40
N ASN A 225 1.05 8.05 6.57
CA ASN A 225 1.56 9.32 7.07
C ASN A 225 3.07 9.42 6.89
N THR A 226 3.52 10.31 6.01
CA THR A 226 4.94 10.66 5.84
C THR A 226 5.24 11.97 6.53
N LEU A 227 6.29 12.02 7.34
CA LEU A 227 6.84 13.25 7.90
C LEU A 227 8.03 13.71 7.06
N ALA A 228 8.10 15.00 6.75
CA ALA A 228 9.22 15.62 6.06
C ALA A 228 9.64 16.91 6.77
N TRP A 229 10.92 17.03 7.09
CA TRP A 229 11.54 18.21 7.67
C TRP A 229 12.11 19.05 6.54
N LEU A 230 11.48 20.20 6.31
CA LEU A 230 11.77 21.10 5.21
C LEU A 230 12.57 22.30 5.72
N SER A 231 13.74 22.58 5.12
CA SER A 231 14.51 23.79 5.44
C SER A 231 13.79 25.07 4.95
N ASP A 232 14.27 26.24 5.40
CA ASP A 232 13.79 27.54 4.92
C ASP A 232 13.97 27.74 3.39
N ASP A 233 14.93 27.02 2.79
CA ASP A 233 15.18 26.98 1.34
C ASP A 233 14.28 25.97 0.60
N GLU A 234 13.30 25.38 1.29
CA GLU A 234 12.40 24.35 0.74
C GLU A 234 13.16 23.10 0.25
N GLU A 235 14.19 22.66 0.98
CA GLU A 235 14.83 21.35 0.77
C GLU A 235 14.33 20.35 1.80
N ILE A 236 14.04 19.11 1.37
CA ILE A 236 13.81 18.02 2.31
C ILE A 236 15.15 17.62 2.90
N VAL A 237 15.29 17.86 4.20
CA VAL A 237 16.52 17.59 4.94
C VAL A 237 16.48 16.18 5.56
N ARG A 238 15.31 15.82 6.09
CA ARG A 238 14.98 14.51 6.64
C ARG A 238 13.55 14.17 6.27
N ALA A 239 13.25 12.90 6.08
CA ALA A 239 11.88 12.41 6.05
C ALA A 239 11.77 11.06 6.76
N GLN A 240 10.55 10.71 7.16
CA GLN A 240 10.25 9.47 7.86
C GLN A 240 8.89 8.95 7.38
N THR A 241 8.85 7.68 6.97
CA THR A 241 7.62 6.98 6.64
C THR A 241 7.07 6.25 7.88
N PRO A 242 5.80 5.82 7.90
CA PRO A 242 5.22 5.21 9.10
C PRO A 242 5.78 3.81 9.40
N PHE A 243 6.45 3.18 8.41
CA PHE A 243 7.11 1.88 8.54
C PHE A 243 8.59 1.99 8.94
N GLY A 244 9.00 3.14 9.48
CA GLY A 244 10.35 3.32 10.05
C GLY A 244 11.46 3.61 9.03
N LEU A 245 11.12 3.80 7.74
CA LEU A 245 12.11 4.22 6.75
C LEU A 245 12.46 5.69 7.00
N ILE A 246 13.72 5.92 7.35
CA ILE A 246 14.31 7.23 7.57
C ILE A 246 15.08 7.62 6.30
N ILE A 247 14.86 8.84 5.86
CA ILE A 247 15.41 9.35 4.61
C ILE A 247 16.20 10.62 4.96
N LYS A 248 17.46 10.67 4.57
CA LYS A 248 18.38 11.76 4.95
C LYS A 248 19.20 12.18 3.75
N LYS A 249 19.59 13.46 3.69
CA LYS A 249 20.52 13.94 2.67
C LYS A 249 21.89 13.28 2.83
N ILE A 250 22.47 12.82 1.72
CA ILE A 250 23.80 12.18 1.66
C ILE A 250 24.67 12.81 0.57
N ALA A 251 25.98 12.59 0.64
CA ALA A 251 26.88 12.90 -0.46
C ALA A 251 26.73 11.85 -1.59
N PRO A 252 26.88 12.22 -2.88
CA PRO A 252 26.70 11.30 -4.00
C PRO A 252 27.54 10.02 -3.90
N GLU A 253 28.76 10.11 -3.36
CA GLU A 253 29.67 8.98 -3.22
C GLU A 253 29.17 7.93 -2.22
N SER A 254 28.30 8.32 -1.28
CA SER A 254 27.74 7.44 -0.26
C SER A 254 26.60 6.55 -0.80
N ALA A 255 26.05 6.86 -1.96
CA ALA A 255 24.89 6.18 -2.54
C ALA A 255 25.18 4.77 -3.12
N ILE A 256 26.46 4.40 -3.30
CA ILE A 256 26.87 3.24 -4.13
C ILE A 256 27.34 2.04 -3.28
N SER A 257 27.20 2.08 -1.95
CA SER A 257 27.68 0.97 -1.12
C SER A 257 26.68 -0.19 -1.08
N PRO A 258 27.08 -1.44 -1.40
CA PRO A 258 26.23 -2.60 -1.22
C PRO A 258 25.96 -2.83 0.28
N LEU A 259 24.77 -3.33 0.60
CA LEU A 259 24.40 -3.61 1.98
C LEU A 259 25.22 -4.79 2.53
N PRO A 260 25.78 -4.67 3.74
CA PRO A 260 26.33 -5.82 4.44
C PRO A 260 25.25 -6.89 4.72
N VAL A 261 25.61 -8.17 4.62
CA VAL A 261 24.69 -9.32 4.82
C VAL A 261 23.99 -9.29 6.19
N GLU A 262 24.70 -8.85 7.23
CA GLU A 262 24.16 -8.75 8.60
C GLU A 262 23.07 -7.69 8.72
N GLU A 263 23.21 -6.59 7.99
CA GLU A 263 22.19 -5.54 7.89
C GLU A 263 20.95 -6.09 7.16
N SER A 264 21.11 -6.77 6.02
CA SER A 264 20.00 -7.40 5.30
C SER A 264 19.20 -8.38 6.20
N ALA A 265 19.88 -9.16 7.05
CA ALA A 265 19.23 -10.08 7.99
C ALA A 265 18.44 -9.35 9.09
N ASN A 266 18.98 -8.25 9.62
CA ASN A 266 18.26 -7.42 10.60
C ASN A 266 17.01 -6.78 9.98
N LEU A 267 17.10 -6.34 8.72
CA LEU A 267 15.96 -5.78 8.01
C LEU A 267 14.85 -6.79 7.78
N MET A 268 15.20 -8.03 7.40
CA MET A 268 14.23 -9.13 7.30
C MET A 268 13.44 -9.27 8.59
N ARG A 269 14.16 -9.33 9.71
CA ARG A 269 13.54 -9.52 11.02
C ARG A 269 12.64 -8.34 11.40
N ASN A 270 13.04 -7.12 11.09
CA ASN A 270 12.31 -5.91 11.46
C ASN A 270 11.04 -5.71 10.61
N LEU A 271 10.99 -6.22 9.38
CA LEU A 271 9.80 -6.15 8.51
C LEU A 271 8.86 -7.36 8.66
N SER A 272 9.36 -8.47 9.20
CA SER A 272 8.60 -9.71 9.38
C SER A 272 7.51 -9.58 10.44
N VAL A 273 6.45 -10.37 10.29
CA VAL A 273 5.43 -10.50 11.33
C VAL A 273 6.05 -11.22 12.51
N THR A 274 5.95 -10.60 13.68
CA THR A 274 6.39 -11.27 14.90
C THR A 274 5.28 -12.14 15.44
N SER A 275 5.55 -13.44 15.51
CA SER A 275 4.65 -14.41 16.12
C SER A 275 5.22 -14.94 17.44
N THR A 276 4.34 -15.08 18.44
CA THR A 276 4.61 -15.76 19.72
C THR A 276 3.60 -16.87 19.95
N GLY A 277 3.88 -17.77 20.90
CA GLY A 277 3.02 -18.92 21.20
C GLY A 277 3.50 -20.23 20.54
N PRO A 278 2.69 -21.29 20.61
CA PRO A 278 2.99 -22.55 19.94
C PRO A 278 2.87 -22.40 18.42
N ALA A 279 3.65 -23.18 17.67
CA ALA A 279 3.41 -23.32 16.23
C ALA A 279 1.99 -23.86 16.01
N PRO A 280 1.20 -23.27 15.10
CA PRO A 280 -0.14 -23.74 14.80
C PRO A 280 -0.07 -25.06 14.06
N ASP A 281 -1.06 -25.92 14.30
CA ASP A 281 -1.30 -27.10 13.47
C ASP A 281 -1.98 -26.64 12.18
N GLU A 282 -1.33 -26.85 11.03
CA GLU A 282 -1.87 -26.46 9.71
C GLU A 282 -3.10 -27.30 9.33
N ASP A 283 -3.27 -28.49 9.92
CA ASP A 283 -4.42 -29.36 9.71
C ASP A 283 -5.60 -29.02 10.65
N ALA A 284 -5.43 -28.09 11.59
CA ALA A 284 -6.49 -27.72 12.52
C ALA A 284 -7.63 -26.94 11.83
N ASP A 285 -8.86 -27.26 12.23
CA ASP A 285 -10.06 -26.56 11.74
C ASP A 285 -10.17 -25.12 12.28
N MET A 286 -9.43 -24.79 13.34
CA MET A 286 -9.51 -23.48 13.99
C MET A 286 -8.15 -23.06 14.53
N LEU A 287 -7.85 -21.76 14.39
CA LEU A 287 -6.72 -21.09 15.01
C LEU A 287 -7.24 -19.98 15.92
N ARG A 288 -6.63 -19.87 17.09
CA ARG A 288 -6.94 -18.85 18.11
C ARG A 288 -5.72 -17.99 18.32
N PHE A 289 -5.89 -16.68 18.30
CA PHE A 289 -4.77 -15.76 18.40
C PHE A 289 -5.18 -14.39 18.94
N LYS A 290 -4.20 -13.57 19.29
CA LYS A 290 -4.38 -12.15 19.57
C LYS A 290 -3.59 -11.31 18.58
N ILE A 291 -4.13 -10.15 18.25
CA ILE A 291 -3.47 -9.14 17.42
C ILE A 291 -3.05 -7.98 18.30
N ALA A 292 -1.83 -7.49 18.12
CA ALA A 292 -1.33 -6.28 18.76
C ALA A 292 -0.42 -5.47 17.83
N GLY A 293 -0.16 -4.21 18.21
CA GLY A 293 0.81 -3.34 17.55
C GLY A 293 0.28 -2.54 16.36
N ILE A 294 -1.00 -2.68 16.02
CA ILE A 294 -1.66 -1.92 14.95
C ILE A 294 -2.75 -1.00 15.51
N ASP A 295 -3.08 0.05 14.75
CA ASP A 295 -4.17 0.98 15.06
C ASP A 295 -5.55 0.30 14.87
N GLU A 296 -6.56 0.75 15.60
CA GLU A 296 -7.92 0.19 15.52
C GLU A 296 -8.51 0.28 14.09
N SER A 297 -8.13 1.31 13.33
CA SER A 297 -8.57 1.48 11.93
C SER A 297 -7.98 0.45 10.96
N LEU A 298 -6.94 -0.27 11.39
CA LEU A 298 -6.28 -1.36 10.66
C LEU A 298 -6.67 -2.74 11.20
N MET A 299 -7.64 -2.83 12.13
CA MET A 299 -8.10 -4.13 12.59
C MET A 299 -8.68 -4.94 11.43
N PRO A 300 -8.42 -6.26 11.39
CA PRO A 300 -8.96 -7.13 10.36
C PRO A 300 -10.49 -7.10 10.24
N PRO A 301 -11.03 -7.40 9.05
CA PRO A 301 -12.46 -7.60 8.88
C PRO A 301 -12.91 -8.90 9.59
N GLU A 302 -14.18 -8.91 10.02
CA GLU A 302 -14.88 -10.10 10.48
C GLU A 302 -15.78 -10.65 9.36
N ASP A 303 -15.84 -11.97 9.23
CA ASP A 303 -16.70 -12.70 8.31
C ASP A 303 -16.99 -14.13 8.84
N LEU A 304 -17.54 -14.99 7.98
CA LEU A 304 -17.85 -16.38 8.35
C LEU A 304 -16.62 -17.18 8.76
N ARG A 305 -15.41 -16.82 8.30
CA ARG A 305 -14.15 -17.52 8.51
C ARG A 305 -13.38 -16.94 9.70
N GLN A 306 -13.43 -15.62 9.87
CA GLN A 306 -12.63 -14.89 10.85
C GLN A 306 -13.50 -13.99 11.72
N TYR A 307 -13.43 -14.11 13.04
CA TYR A 307 -14.23 -13.29 13.95
C TYR A 307 -13.51 -13.03 15.28
N ARG A 308 -14.01 -12.05 16.06
CA ARG A 308 -13.42 -11.65 17.34
C ARG A 308 -14.41 -11.85 18.51
N ASP A 309 -13.93 -12.43 19.61
CA ASP A 309 -14.62 -12.46 20.90
C ASP A 309 -13.72 -11.84 21.99
N GLY A 310 -14.14 -10.69 22.52
CA GLY A 310 -13.30 -9.87 23.40
C GLY A 310 -12.01 -9.44 22.70
N ASP A 311 -10.86 -9.85 23.23
CA ASP A 311 -9.53 -9.59 22.62
C ASP A 311 -8.98 -10.80 21.86
N THR A 312 -9.76 -11.87 21.73
CA THR A 312 -9.33 -13.10 21.05
C THR A 312 -9.92 -13.16 19.66
N TRP A 313 -9.06 -13.43 18.69
CA TRP A 313 -9.42 -13.68 17.30
C TRP A 313 -9.46 -15.17 17.02
N TYR A 314 -10.36 -15.52 16.12
CA TYR A 314 -10.59 -16.87 15.66
C TYR A 314 -10.57 -16.87 14.15
N THR A 315 -9.80 -17.77 13.56
CA THR A 315 -9.91 -18.13 12.14
C THR A 315 -10.26 -19.60 12.07
N LYS A 316 -11.18 -19.98 11.18
CA LYS A 316 -11.53 -21.39 10.95
C LYS A 316 -11.40 -21.76 9.49
N ARG A 317 -11.14 -23.02 9.21
CA ARG A 317 -11.34 -23.59 7.88
C ARG A 317 -12.84 -23.55 7.55
N LEU A 318 -13.15 -23.26 6.29
CA LEU A 318 -14.52 -23.24 5.79
C LEU A 318 -14.55 -23.98 4.46
N ASP A 319 -15.18 -25.15 4.44
CA ASP A 319 -15.35 -25.94 3.23
C ASP A 319 -16.68 -25.58 2.52
N PRO A 320 -16.79 -25.78 1.20
CA PRO A 320 -18.04 -25.51 0.45
C PRO A 320 -19.26 -26.27 0.97
N GLU A 321 -19.05 -27.41 1.62
CA GLU A 321 -20.09 -28.26 2.21
C GLU A 321 -20.69 -27.64 3.48
N ASP A 322 -19.94 -26.76 4.17
CA ASP A 322 -20.34 -26.08 5.41
C ASP A 322 -21.31 -24.91 5.13
N ARG A 323 -22.42 -25.17 4.45
CA ARG A 323 -23.34 -24.11 3.98
C ARG A 323 -23.97 -23.33 5.14
N PHE A 324 -23.50 -22.10 5.32
CA PHE A 324 -24.20 -21.08 6.11
C PHE A 324 -25.13 -20.31 5.17
N LEU A 325 -26.45 -20.50 5.30
CA LEU A 325 -27.41 -19.71 4.54
C LEU A 325 -27.40 -18.27 5.11
N PRO A 326 -27.10 -17.25 4.30
CA PRO A 326 -27.27 -15.88 4.74
C PRO A 326 -28.76 -15.64 5.09
N PRO A 327 -29.06 -14.70 6.01
CA PRO A 327 -30.43 -14.26 6.21
C PRO A 327 -31.05 -13.87 4.86
N ALA A 328 -32.31 -14.24 4.61
CA ALA A 328 -32.99 -14.07 3.31
C ALA A 328 -33.15 -12.62 2.83
N GLU A 329 -32.59 -11.64 3.55
CA GLU A 329 -32.69 -10.19 3.29
C GLU A 329 -31.36 -9.56 2.83
N GLU A 330 -30.25 -10.31 2.77
CA GLU A 330 -28.94 -9.82 2.30
C GLU A 330 -28.52 -10.55 1.00
N GLU A 331 -29.04 -10.10 -0.14
CA GLU A 331 -28.43 -10.45 -1.44
C GLU A 331 -27.11 -9.68 -1.57
N GLU A 332 -25.99 -10.41 -1.60
CA GLU A 332 -24.67 -9.82 -1.81
C GLU A 332 -24.53 -9.38 -3.28
N ASP A 333 -24.08 -8.14 -3.50
CA ASP A 333 -23.78 -7.65 -4.85
C ASP A 333 -22.47 -8.28 -5.36
N LEU A 334 -22.62 -9.24 -6.28
CA LEU A 334 -21.51 -10.00 -6.85
C LEU A 334 -20.95 -9.39 -8.14
N GLU A 335 -21.61 -8.38 -8.73
CA GLU A 335 -21.18 -7.77 -9.98
C GLU A 335 -19.74 -7.22 -9.93
N PRO A 336 -19.31 -6.52 -8.85
CA PRO A 336 -17.95 -6.02 -8.74
C PRO A 336 -16.89 -7.14 -8.78
N TYR A 337 -17.25 -8.34 -8.32
CA TYR A 337 -16.35 -9.49 -8.23
C TYR A 337 -16.36 -10.37 -9.48
N LEU A 338 -17.11 -9.99 -10.51
CA LEU A 338 -17.08 -10.58 -11.85
C LEU A 338 -16.37 -9.68 -12.87
N GLY A 339 -16.27 -8.38 -12.56
CA GLY A 339 -15.70 -7.36 -13.43
C GLY A 339 -14.20 -7.52 -13.71
N ALA A 340 -13.78 -6.93 -14.82
CA ALA A 340 -12.37 -6.68 -15.10
C ALA A 340 -11.89 -5.43 -14.35
N ASP A 341 -10.61 -5.42 -14.02
CA ASP A 341 -9.88 -4.19 -13.71
C ASP A 341 -8.57 -4.16 -14.52
N MET A 342 -7.70 -3.18 -14.26
CA MET A 342 -6.46 -2.99 -15.04
C MET A 342 -5.53 -4.21 -14.99
N LEU A 343 -5.57 -4.98 -13.91
CA LEU A 343 -4.65 -6.08 -13.62
C LEU A 343 -5.33 -7.45 -13.65
N ILE A 344 -6.64 -7.49 -13.46
CA ILE A 344 -7.50 -8.66 -13.58
C ILE A 344 -8.27 -8.56 -14.90
N GLN A 345 -7.61 -8.86 -16.03
CA GLN A 345 -8.15 -8.62 -17.38
C GLN A 345 -9.12 -9.72 -17.86
N THR A 346 -10.24 -9.89 -17.15
CA THR A 346 -11.22 -10.98 -17.36
C THR A 346 -11.77 -11.07 -18.79
N THR A 347 -11.90 -9.94 -19.49
CA THR A 347 -12.45 -9.88 -20.85
C THR A 347 -11.41 -10.15 -21.94
N HIS A 348 -10.13 -10.30 -21.61
CA HIS A 348 -9.07 -10.49 -22.59
C HIS A 348 -9.21 -11.87 -23.29
N PRO A 349 -9.12 -11.96 -24.64
CA PRO A 349 -9.33 -13.22 -25.35
C PRO A 349 -8.44 -14.38 -24.91
N ARG A 350 -7.18 -14.09 -24.52
CA ARG A 350 -6.25 -15.13 -24.02
C ARG A 350 -6.66 -15.68 -22.65
N ILE A 351 -7.13 -14.80 -21.74
CA ILE A 351 -7.61 -15.20 -20.41
C ILE A 351 -8.88 -16.04 -20.56
N ARG A 352 -9.84 -15.56 -21.35
CA ARG A 352 -11.08 -16.29 -21.62
C ARG A 352 -10.85 -17.66 -22.23
N ALA A 353 -10.04 -17.74 -23.29
CA ALA A 353 -9.74 -19.01 -23.95
C ALA A 353 -9.04 -19.99 -23.01
N ALA A 354 -8.09 -19.52 -22.18
CA ALA A 354 -7.41 -20.36 -21.20
C ALA A 354 -8.39 -20.85 -20.12
N ALA A 355 -9.25 -19.99 -19.59
CA ALA A 355 -10.21 -20.36 -18.57
C ALA A 355 -11.26 -21.35 -19.11
N GLU A 356 -11.79 -21.11 -20.31
CA GLU A 356 -12.74 -22.01 -21.00
C GLU A 356 -12.12 -23.40 -21.27
N ASP A 357 -10.84 -23.47 -21.68
CA ASP A 357 -10.10 -24.72 -21.85
C ASP A 357 -9.89 -25.48 -20.52
N MET A 358 -9.57 -24.78 -19.43
CA MET A 358 -9.39 -25.38 -18.11
C MET A 358 -10.68 -26.00 -17.57
N ILE A 359 -11.83 -25.31 -17.70
CA ILE A 359 -13.09 -25.78 -17.12
C ILE A 359 -13.76 -26.86 -17.98
N GLY A 360 -13.59 -26.85 -19.30
CA GLY A 360 -14.37 -27.69 -20.22
C GLY A 360 -15.88 -27.47 -20.05
N ASP A 361 -16.65 -28.56 -19.96
CA ASP A 361 -18.11 -28.54 -19.81
C ASP A 361 -18.59 -28.44 -18.34
N THR A 362 -17.71 -28.11 -17.38
CA THR A 362 -18.09 -28.01 -15.97
C THR A 362 -18.97 -26.79 -15.75
N GLU A 363 -20.10 -26.96 -15.06
CA GLU A 363 -21.03 -25.87 -14.72
C GLU A 363 -20.96 -25.44 -13.25
N ASP A 364 -20.61 -26.37 -12.35
CA ASP A 364 -20.54 -26.11 -10.91
C ASP A 364 -19.45 -25.07 -10.60
N PRO A 365 -19.77 -23.95 -9.92
CA PRO A 365 -18.80 -22.89 -9.64
C PRO A 365 -17.60 -23.34 -8.81
N TRP A 366 -17.79 -24.28 -7.87
CA TRP A 366 -16.70 -24.80 -7.06
C TRP A 366 -15.79 -25.70 -7.87
N GLU A 367 -16.34 -26.62 -8.66
CA GLU A 367 -15.54 -27.46 -9.56
C GLU A 367 -14.77 -26.63 -10.60
N LYS A 368 -15.36 -25.54 -11.12
CA LYS A 368 -14.65 -24.56 -11.98
C LYS A 368 -13.44 -23.97 -11.24
N ALA A 369 -13.66 -23.50 -10.02
CA ALA A 369 -12.61 -22.90 -9.19
C ALA A 369 -11.48 -23.89 -8.87
N VAL A 370 -11.80 -25.15 -8.53
CA VAL A 370 -10.82 -26.21 -8.26
C VAL A 370 -9.96 -26.51 -9.49
N LYS A 371 -10.56 -26.62 -10.69
CA LYS A 371 -9.79 -26.84 -11.93
C LYS A 371 -8.83 -25.72 -12.24
N ILE A 372 -9.27 -24.46 -12.06
CA ILE A 372 -8.44 -23.28 -12.24
C ILE A 372 -7.32 -23.26 -11.20
N HIS A 373 -7.65 -23.54 -9.93
CA HIS A 373 -6.67 -23.66 -8.85
C HIS A 373 -5.57 -24.65 -9.20
N ASP A 374 -5.93 -25.88 -9.57
CA ASP A 374 -4.98 -26.95 -9.84
C ASP A 374 -4.06 -26.60 -11.00
N TRP A 375 -4.63 -25.96 -12.02
CA TRP A 375 -3.86 -25.50 -13.15
C TRP A 375 -2.85 -24.42 -12.74
N VAL A 376 -3.28 -23.41 -11.97
CA VAL A 376 -2.40 -22.32 -11.50
C VAL A 376 -1.28 -22.89 -10.63
N TYR A 377 -1.61 -23.72 -9.63
CA TYR A 377 -0.63 -24.36 -8.74
C TYR A 377 0.41 -25.20 -9.50
N THR A 378 -0.01 -25.88 -10.58
CA THR A 378 0.85 -26.79 -11.34
C THR A 378 1.71 -26.07 -12.38
N HIS A 379 1.21 -24.98 -12.97
CA HIS A 379 1.82 -24.36 -14.15
C HIS A 379 2.47 -23.00 -13.92
N ILE A 380 2.38 -22.44 -12.71
CA ILE A 380 3.05 -21.19 -12.36
C ILE A 380 4.21 -21.49 -11.41
N ASP A 381 5.42 -21.16 -11.86
CA ASP A 381 6.64 -21.29 -11.06
C ASP A 381 6.63 -20.26 -9.94
N LYS A 382 6.80 -20.73 -8.70
CA LYS A 382 6.84 -19.88 -7.49
C LYS A 382 8.16 -19.13 -7.44
N ARG A 383 8.15 -17.87 -7.85
CA ARG A 383 9.31 -16.96 -7.87
C ARG A 383 8.92 -15.62 -7.31
N SER A 384 9.82 -14.97 -6.57
CA SER A 384 9.58 -13.60 -6.12
C SER A 384 9.57 -12.67 -7.34
N VAL A 385 8.44 -12.01 -7.59
CA VAL A 385 8.28 -11.10 -8.72
C VAL A 385 7.79 -9.76 -8.18
N LEU A 386 8.66 -8.74 -8.21
CA LEU A 386 8.29 -7.37 -7.84
C LEU A 386 7.90 -6.58 -9.10
N SER A 387 6.75 -6.94 -9.65
CA SER A 387 6.15 -6.25 -10.80
C SER A 387 4.74 -5.81 -10.47
N VAL A 388 4.12 -5.05 -11.39
CA VAL A 388 2.68 -4.81 -11.31
C VAL A 388 2.00 -6.12 -11.78
N PRO A 389 1.34 -6.90 -10.89
CA PRO A 389 0.88 -8.25 -11.22
C PRO A 389 -0.26 -8.17 -12.23
N SER A 390 0.02 -8.42 -13.50
CA SER A 390 -0.97 -8.46 -14.59
C SER A 390 -1.33 -9.92 -14.87
N ALA A 391 -2.61 -10.28 -14.79
CA ALA A 391 -3.04 -11.66 -15.04
C ALA A 391 -2.63 -12.16 -16.43
N LEU A 392 -2.70 -11.29 -17.45
CA LEU A 392 -2.26 -11.61 -18.80
C LEU A 392 -0.75 -11.94 -18.85
N ASP A 393 0.04 -11.21 -18.08
CA ASP A 393 1.48 -11.37 -18.02
C ASP A 393 1.83 -12.69 -17.36
N VAL A 394 1.24 -12.99 -16.20
CA VAL A 394 1.47 -14.24 -15.46
C VAL A 394 1.05 -15.46 -16.30
N LEU A 395 -0.06 -15.34 -17.06
CA LEU A 395 -0.48 -16.38 -18.01
C LEU A 395 0.59 -16.66 -19.09
N GLN A 396 1.39 -15.65 -19.44
CA GLN A 396 2.45 -15.75 -20.44
C GLN A 396 3.78 -16.20 -19.87
N THR A 397 4.25 -15.56 -18.78
CA THR A 397 5.57 -15.79 -18.19
C THR A 397 5.64 -17.10 -17.42
N ARG A 398 4.50 -17.54 -16.85
CA ARG A 398 4.41 -18.74 -16.01
C ARG A 398 5.27 -18.69 -14.75
N GLU A 399 5.47 -17.50 -14.22
CA GLU A 399 6.20 -17.28 -12.97
C GLU A 399 5.55 -16.17 -12.16
N GLY A 400 5.67 -16.25 -10.83
CA GLY A 400 5.09 -15.27 -9.92
C GLY A 400 5.07 -15.73 -8.46
N ASP A 401 4.77 -14.82 -7.54
CA ASP A 401 4.54 -15.13 -6.13
C ASP A 401 3.04 -15.19 -5.81
N CYS A 402 2.69 -15.12 -4.52
CA CYS A 402 1.30 -15.13 -4.06
C CYS A 402 0.39 -14.13 -4.78
N ASN A 403 0.92 -12.96 -5.15
CA ASN A 403 0.16 -11.91 -5.82
C ASN A 403 -0.17 -12.28 -7.26
N GLU A 404 0.81 -12.72 -8.03
CA GLU A 404 0.61 -13.20 -9.40
C GLU A 404 -0.33 -14.40 -9.45
N HIS A 405 -0.21 -15.34 -8.50
CA HIS A 405 -1.12 -16.48 -8.40
C HIS A 405 -2.56 -16.03 -8.12
N ALA A 406 -2.76 -15.15 -7.15
CA ALA A 406 -4.08 -14.64 -6.79
C ALA A 406 -4.73 -13.81 -7.92
N VAL A 407 -3.96 -12.94 -8.58
CA VAL A 407 -4.43 -12.10 -9.69
C VAL A 407 -4.77 -12.96 -10.92
N LEU A 408 -3.90 -13.89 -11.31
CA LEU A 408 -4.19 -14.79 -12.43
C LEU A 408 -5.40 -15.67 -12.14
N PHE A 409 -5.47 -16.26 -10.94
CA PHE A 409 -6.61 -17.07 -10.52
C PHE A 409 -7.90 -16.25 -10.61
N ALA A 410 -7.91 -15.03 -10.04
CA ALA A 410 -9.09 -14.17 -10.08
C ALA A 410 -9.52 -13.85 -11.51
N ALA A 411 -8.57 -13.56 -12.42
CA ALA A 411 -8.90 -13.26 -13.81
C ALA A 411 -9.52 -14.47 -14.53
N LEU A 412 -8.96 -15.67 -14.34
CA LEU A 412 -9.46 -16.91 -14.92
C LEU A 412 -10.85 -17.27 -14.36
N ALA A 413 -11.02 -17.22 -13.03
CA ALA A 413 -12.27 -17.57 -12.36
C ALA A 413 -13.41 -16.62 -12.74
N ARG A 414 -13.16 -15.32 -12.73
CA ARG A 414 -14.14 -14.30 -13.16
C ARG A 414 -14.51 -14.45 -14.63
N ALA A 415 -13.56 -14.81 -15.50
CA ALA A 415 -13.82 -15.01 -16.93
C ALA A 415 -14.83 -16.13 -17.24
N VAL A 416 -14.98 -17.10 -16.33
CA VAL A 416 -15.96 -18.21 -16.42
C VAL A 416 -17.15 -18.04 -15.47
N GLY A 417 -17.35 -16.83 -14.96
CA GLY A 417 -18.53 -16.46 -14.17
C GLY A 417 -18.46 -16.85 -12.69
N VAL A 418 -17.28 -17.13 -12.14
CA VAL A 418 -17.09 -17.38 -10.70
C VAL A 418 -16.69 -16.06 -10.03
N PRO A 419 -17.55 -15.43 -9.21
CA PRO A 419 -17.20 -14.20 -8.52
C PRO A 419 -16.01 -14.44 -7.59
N THR A 420 -14.96 -13.62 -7.74
CA THR A 420 -13.69 -13.80 -7.03
C THR A 420 -13.16 -12.48 -6.52
N ARG A 421 -12.68 -12.44 -5.28
CA ARG A 421 -11.95 -11.30 -4.70
C ARG A 421 -10.58 -11.74 -4.20
N ILE A 422 -9.65 -10.80 -4.08
CA ILE A 422 -8.33 -11.06 -3.52
C ILE A 422 -8.34 -10.65 -2.05
N ALA A 423 -7.98 -11.58 -1.18
CA ALA A 423 -7.69 -11.33 0.21
C ALA A 423 -6.17 -11.13 0.38
N ILE A 424 -5.81 -10.15 1.21
CA ILE A 424 -4.43 -9.88 1.59
C ILE A 424 -4.36 -10.02 3.10
N GLY A 425 -3.38 -10.78 3.57
CA GLY A 425 -3.23 -11.02 4.99
C GLY A 425 -1.97 -11.78 5.32
N LEU A 426 -2.09 -12.72 6.26
CA LEU A 426 -0.99 -13.57 6.73
C LEU A 426 -1.31 -15.03 6.48
N ALA A 427 -0.30 -15.82 6.15
CA ALA A 427 -0.37 -17.27 6.17
C ALA A 427 0.82 -17.83 6.96
N TRP A 428 0.58 -18.92 7.72
CA TRP A 428 1.67 -19.61 8.41
C TRP A 428 2.52 -20.38 7.40
N SER A 429 3.82 -20.37 7.59
CA SER A 429 4.74 -21.20 6.83
C SER A 429 5.62 -22.00 7.77
N SER A 430 5.46 -23.33 7.74
CA SER A 430 6.36 -24.25 8.45
C SER A 430 7.83 -24.11 8.04
N PHE A 431 8.11 -23.67 6.80
CA PHE A 431 9.48 -23.41 6.34
C PHE A 431 10.12 -22.22 7.07
N MET A 432 9.35 -21.15 7.27
CA MET A 432 9.81 -19.95 8.01
C MET A 432 9.61 -20.09 9.53
N ASN A 433 8.83 -21.08 9.96
CA ASN A 433 8.33 -21.22 11.33
C ASN A 433 7.71 -19.90 11.84
N GLY A 434 6.84 -19.31 11.03
CA GLY A 434 6.27 -17.99 11.29
C GLY A 434 5.20 -17.59 10.27
N PHE A 435 4.51 -16.49 10.55
CA PHE A 435 3.58 -15.86 9.61
C PHE A 435 4.33 -15.00 8.59
N GLY A 436 4.00 -15.18 7.31
CA GLY A 436 4.38 -14.28 6.22
C GLY A 436 3.18 -13.52 5.69
N TYR A 437 3.42 -12.33 5.12
CA TYR A 437 2.39 -11.67 4.32
C TYR A 437 2.05 -12.54 3.12
N HIS A 438 0.76 -12.63 2.80
CA HIS A 438 0.27 -13.52 1.76
C HIS A 438 -0.95 -12.92 1.08
N ALA A 439 -1.15 -13.30 -0.19
CA ALA A 439 -2.32 -12.94 -0.96
C ALA A 439 -2.95 -14.22 -1.53
N TRP A 440 -4.28 -14.32 -1.41
CA TRP A 440 -5.01 -15.50 -1.87
C TRP A 440 -6.39 -15.12 -2.41
N PRO A 441 -6.95 -15.90 -3.35
CA PRO A 441 -8.29 -15.68 -3.86
C PRO A 441 -9.37 -16.20 -2.90
N GLU A 442 -10.50 -15.51 -2.88
CA GLU A 442 -11.75 -16.01 -2.30
C GLU A 442 -12.81 -16.07 -3.40
N VAL A 443 -13.45 -17.23 -3.55
CA VAL A 443 -14.49 -17.48 -4.56
C VAL A 443 -15.86 -17.54 -3.92
N TYR A 444 -16.86 -17.00 -4.60
CA TYR A 444 -18.25 -17.11 -4.14
C TYR A 444 -18.92 -18.33 -4.76
N VAL A 445 -19.26 -19.31 -3.93
CA VAL A 445 -19.95 -20.56 -4.33
C VAL A 445 -21.26 -20.77 -3.55
N GLY A 446 -21.95 -19.66 -3.27
CA GLY A 446 -23.06 -19.57 -2.31
C GLY A 446 -22.64 -19.01 -0.95
N GLN A 447 -21.33 -18.97 -0.72
CA GLN A 447 -20.63 -18.25 0.33
C GLN A 447 -19.19 -18.02 -0.14
N TRP A 448 -18.46 -17.10 0.48
CA TRP A 448 -17.05 -16.89 0.19
C TRP A 448 -16.20 -18.03 0.76
N ILE A 449 -15.49 -18.73 -0.11
CA ILE A 449 -14.52 -19.77 0.25
C ILE A 449 -13.13 -19.28 -0.15
N ALA A 450 -12.22 -19.23 0.82
CA ALA A 450 -10.83 -18.93 0.57
C ALA A 450 -10.13 -20.15 -0.04
N MET A 451 -9.38 -19.95 -1.11
CA MET A 451 -8.52 -20.96 -1.75
C MET A 451 -7.09 -20.43 -1.78
N ASP A 452 -6.09 -21.30 -1.88
CA ASP A 452 -4.69 -20.88 -2.03
C ASP A 452 -3.97 -21.67 -3.14
N PRO A 453 -3.96 -21.15 -4.38
CA PRO A 453 -3.25 -21.77 -5.49
C PRO A 453 -1.71 -21.65 -5.38
N THR A 454 -1.16 -20.89 -4.44
CA THR A 454 0.28 -20.84 -4.17
C THR A 454 0.71 -22.00 -3.27
N PHE A 455 -0.06 -22.32 -2.24
CA PHE A 455 0.20 -23.45 -1.34
C PHE A 455 -0.42 -24.76 -1.83
N GLY A 456 -1.34 -24.70 -2.79
CA GLY A 456 -2.03 -25.88 -3.34
C GLY A 456 -3.21 -26.31 -2.47
N GLU A 457 -3.80 -25.37 -1.73
CA GLU A 457 -4.93 -25.63 -0.84
C GLU A 457 -6.22 -25.27 -1.56
N HIS A 458 -7.07 -26.28 -1.85
CA HIS A 458 -8.41 -26.02 -2.39
C HIS A 458 -9.22 -25.13 -1.46
N THR A 459 -9.10 -25.36 -0.16
CA THR A 459 -9.66 -24.50 0.89
C THR A 459 -8.52 -24.07 1.80
N ALA A 460 -8.31 -22.77 1.93
CA ALA A 460 -7.27 -22.22 2.78
C ALA A 460 -7.43 -22.73 4.22
N ASN A 461 -6.37 -23.31 4.79
CA ASN A 461 -6.38 -23.83 6.15
C ASN A 461 -6.60 -22.72 7.20
N ALA A 462 -6.87 -23.04 8.47
CA ALA A 462 -7.20 -22.04 9.50
C ALA A 462 -6.09 -21.01 9.77
N THR A 463 -4.86 -21.23 9.31
CA THR A 463 -3.73 -20.32 9.51
C THR A 463 -3.72 -19.09 8.59
N HIS A 464 -4.65 -19.00 7.64
CA HIS A 464 -4.82 -17.80 6.83
C HIS A 464 -5.62 -16.73 7.61
N ILE A 465 -4.93 -15.68 8.05
CA ILE A 465 -5.46 -14.51 8.78
C ILE A 465 -5.63 -13.36 7.81
N LYS A 466 -6.88 -13.01 7.49
CA LYS A 466 -7.19 -11.92 6.54
C LYS A 466 -6.94 -10.58 7.19
N LEU A 467 -6.25 -9.66 6.52
CA LEU A 467 -6.11 -8.27 6.97
C LEU A 467 -7.07 -7.34 6.23
N PHE A 468 -7.25 -7.53 4.92
CA PHE A 468 -8.22 -6.80 4.11
C PHE A 468 -8.44 -7.50 2.76
N THR A 469 -9.39 -7.00 1.98
CA THR A 469 -9.64 -7.45 0.59
C THR A 469 -9.42 -6.30 -0.39
N GLY A 470 -8.87 -6.59 -1.56
CA GLY A 470 -8.70 -5.60 -2.63
C GLY A 470 -7.59 -5.94 -3.62
N GLY A 471 -7.50 -5.15 -4.68
CA GLY A 471 -6.42 -5.25 -5.67
C GLY A 471 -5.16 -4.50 -5.23
N ILE A 472 -4.30 -4.21 -6.22
CA ILE A 472 -3.03 -3.49 -5.99
C ILE A 472 -3.24 -2.10 -5.37
N ASP A 473 -4.38 -1.46 -5.63
CA ASP A 473 -4.75 -0.16 -5.11
C ASP A 473 -4.86 -0.14 -3.58
N GLN A 474 -5.10 -1.30 -2.96
CA GLN A 474 -5.17 -1.47 -1.51
C GLN A 474 -3.82 -1.85 -0.88
N TRP A 475 -2.79 -2.18 -1.68
CA TRP A 475 -1.47 -2.57 -1.15
C TRP A 475 -0.80 -1.51 -0.27
N PRO A 476 -0.97 -0.19 -0.48
CA PRO A 476 -0.47 0.82 0.45
C PRO A 476 -0.91 0.57 1.91
N ARG A 477 -2.04 -0.09 2.15
CA ARG A 477 -2.50 -0.45 3.49
C ARG A 477 -1.58 -1.45 4.20
N LEU A 478 -0.86 -2.32 3.46
CA LEU A 478 0.13 -3.24 4.04
C LEU A 478 1.21 -2.49 4.83
N MET A 479 1.56 -1.27 4.40
CA MET A 479 2.57 -0.45 5.07
C MET A 479 2.21 -0.12 6.52
N GLY A 480 0.92 -0.11 6.87
CA GLY A 480 0.46 0.07 8.25
C GLY A 480 0.70 -1.13 9.18
N TYR A 481 1.02 -2.30 8.62
CA TYR A 481 1.27 -3.54 9.37
C TYR A 481 2.77 -3.86 9.46
N LEU A 482 3.57 -3.42 8.49
CA LEU A 482 5.00 -3.74 8.40
C LEU A 482 5.75 -3.36 9.68
N GLY A 483 6.45 -4.34 10.25
CA GLY A 483 7.29 -4.20 11.45
C GLY A 483 6.58 -3.90 12.78
N VAL A 484 5.27 -3.66 12.75
CA VAL A 484 4.48 -3.33 13.96
C VAL A 484 3.49 -4.43 14.33
N LEU A 485 2.98 -5.19 13.36
CA LEU A 485 2.01 -6.26 13.58
C LEU A 485 2.60 -7.43 14.39
N ARG A 486 1.91 -7.79 15.48
CA ARG A 486 2.26 -8.90 16.37
C ARG A 486 1.08 -9.87 16.47
N ILE A 487 1.38 -11.16 16.32
CA ILE A 487 0.41 -12.26 16.47
C ILE A 487 0.82 -13.14 17.65
N ASP A 488 -0.06 -13.31 18.62
CA ASP A 488 0.14 -14.24 19.74
C ASP A 488 -0.78 -15.44 19.59
N ILE A 489 -0.22 -16.59 19.20
CA ILE A 489 -0.96 -17.84 19.00
C ILE A 489 -1.32 -18.41 20.37
N LEU A 490 -2.60 -18.74 20.55
CA LEU A 490 -3.11 -19.30 21.78
C LEU A 490 -3.23 -20.82 21.64
N SER A 491 -2.77 -21.56 22.65
CA SER A 491 -2.97 -23.01 22.70
C SER A 491 -4.45 -23.36 22.81
N ASP A 492 -4.83 -24.50 22.24
CA ASP A 492 -6.19 -25.01 22.38
C ASP A 492 -6.56 -25.24 23.84
N PRO A 493 -7.81 -24.96 24.27
CA PRO A 493 -8.19 -25.08 25.67
C PRO A 493 -8.07 -26.52 26.18
N THR A 494 -8.21 -27.50 25.27
CA THR A 494 -8.12 -28.94 25.55
C THR A 494 -6.72 -29.40 25.95
N GLU A 495 -5.65 -28.73 25.51
CA GLU A 495 -4.28 -29.08 25.94
C GLU A 495 -3.91 -28.50 27.32
N ALA A 496 -4.59 -27.44 27.75
CA ALA A 496 -4.30 -26.79 29.03
C ALA A 496 -4.87 -27.58 30.23
N GLU A 497 -5.95 -28.33 30.03
CA GLU A 497 -6.52 -29.20 31.08
C GLU A 497 -5.69 -30.48 31.28
N ASP A 498 -5.15 -31.06 30.19
CA ASP A 498 -4.31 -32.27 30.28
C ASP A 498 -2.95 -32.03 30.97
N ARG A 499 -2.41 -30.80 30.91
CA ARG A 499 -1.18 -30.45 31.65
C ARG A 499 -1.42 -30.23 33.15
N HIS A 500 -2.66 -30.07 33.59
CA HIS A 500 -3.00 -29.93 35.01
C HIS A 500 -3.48 -31.23 35.68
N GLU A 501 -3.86 -32.25 34.91
CA GLU A 501 -4.19 -33.58 35.46
C GLU A 501 -2.97 -34.50 35.63
N GLY A 502 -1.85 -34.23 34.92
CA GLY A 502 -0.62 -35.04 35.02
C GLY A 502 0.23 -34.85 36.29
N GLU A 503 -0.01 -33.81 37.11
CA GLU A 503 0.81 -33.46 38.30
C GLU A 503 0.09 -33.61 39.66
N ARG A 504 -1.05 -34.30 39.70
CA ARG A 504 -1.69 -34.75 40.95
C ARG A 504 -1.79 -36.26 40.88
N THR A 505 -1.03 -37.09 41.59
CA THR A 505 -0.81 -37.21 43.05
C THR A 505 -0.07 -38.56 43.26
N PRO A 506 0.26 -38.96 44.51
CA PRO A 506 1.34 -38.55 45.40
C PRO A 506 2.62 -39.43 45.31
#